data_AF-A0A421BDC5-F1
#
_entry.id   AF-A0A421BDC5-F1
#
_cell.length_a   1.000
_cell.length_b   1.000
_cell.length_c   1.000
_cell.angle_alpha   90.00
_cell.angle_beta   90.00
_cell.angle_gamma   90.00
#
_symmetry.space_group_name_H-M   'P 1'
#
loop_
_entity.id
_entity.type
_entity.pdbx_description
1 polymer ?
#
loop_
_entity_poly.entity_id
_entity_poly.type
_entity_poly.pdbx_seq_one_letter_code
_entity_poly.pdbx_strand_id
1 'polypeptide(L)'
;VASQITYGNGAKVNTSFVTNLGDAKIWLCQKLNQRLKSVQAKRPALAKYRYPSCVISGALVKKYIDAGIDIKIGRESCARIEKSKLDQQRELGKGVYGGGYFVSKEIASEMERGFERGKIIELEQEKELGYIWKLSDREKDIVGKLK
;
A
#
# COMPACT_ATOMS: atom_id res chain seq x y z
N VAL A 1 -17.22 -33.72 34.32
CA VAL A 1 -16.73 -34.80 33.43
C VAL A 1 -17.53 -34.72 32.15
N ALA A 2 -16.88 -34.70 30.98
CA ALA A 2 -17.58 -34.55 29.72
C ALA A 2 -18.35 -35.84 29.36
N SER A 3 -19.58 -35.73 28.87
CA SER A 3 -20.37 -36.90 28.47
C SER A 3 -19.78 -37.52 27.20
N GLN A 4 -19.39 -38.78 27.29
CA GLN A 4 -18.75 -39.54 26.22
C GLN A 4 -19.81 -40.39 25.49
N ILE A 5 -19.98 -40.16 24.20
CA ILE A 5 -20.90 -40.93 23.34
C ILE A 5 -20.07 -41.84 22.43
N THR A 6 -20.46 -43.11 22.34
CA THR A 6 -19.88 -44.07 21.39
C THR A 6 -20.79 -44.20 20.18
N TYR A 7 -20.28 -43.86 19.00
CA TYR A 7 -21.03 -43.98 17.73
C TYR A 7 -21.00 -45.43 17.22
N GLY A 8 -21.89 -45.78 16.29
CA GLY A 8 -22.00 -47.15 15.76
C GLY A 8 -20.73 -47.69 15.09
N ASN A 9 -19.79 -46.83 14.72
CA ASN A 9 -18.45 -47.18 14.22
C ASN A 9 -17.39 -47.35 15.33
N GLY A 10 -17.78 -47.30 16.60
CA GLY A 10 -16.89 -47.45 17.76
C GLY A 10 -16.17 -46.18 18.20
N ALA A 11 -16.35 -45.04 17.52
CA ALA A 11 -15.71 -43.79 17.91
C ALA A 11 -16.30 -43.24 19.22
N LYS A 12 -15.45 -43.01 20.22
CA LYS A 12 -15.83 -42.44 21.53
C LYS A 12 -15.52 -40.94 21.57
N VAL A 13 -16.55 -40.11 21.49
CA VAL A 13 -16.40 -38.64 21.43
C VAL A 13 -17.01 -38.00 22.67
N ASN A 14 -16.25 -37.12 23.31
CA ASN A 14 -16.75 -36.27 24.39
C ASN A 14 -17.53 -35.10 23.78
N THR A 15 -18.86 -35.08 23.92
CA THR A 15 -19.74 -34.13 23.22
C THR A 15 -20.37 -33.07 24.13
N SER A 16 -20.07 -33.07 25.42
CA SER A 16 -20.58 -32.04 26.33
C SER A 16 -19.76 -30.74 26.21
N PHE A 17 -20.11 -29.89 25.26
CA PHE A 17 -19.72 -28.49 25.23
C PHE A 17 -20.97 -27.61 25.16
N VAL A 18 -20.93 -26.45 25.80
CA VAL A 18 -21.98 -25.44 25.72
C VAL A 18 -21.49 -24.34 24.79
N THR A 19 -22.23 -24.05 23.73
CA THR A 19 -21.92 -22.97 22.80
C THR A 19 -22.48 -21.63 23.33
N ASN A 20 -21.74 -20.53 23.15
CA ASN A 20 -22.17 -19.19 23.56
C ASN A 20 -23.25 -18.59 22.65
N LEU A 21 -23.75 -19.36 21.68
CA LEU A 21 -24.73 -18.93 20.67
C LEU A 21 -26.19 -19.26 21.03
N GLY A 22 -26.45 -19.97 22.14
CA GLY A 22 -27.81 -20.42 22.49
C GLY A 22 -28.41 -21.30 21.38
N ASP A 23 -29.64 -21.00 20.97
CA ASP A 23 -30.36 -21.73 19.91
C ASP A 23 -29.92 -21.36 18.48
N ALA A 24 -29.07 -20.34 18.31
CA ALA A 24 -28.68 -19.85 17.01
C ALA A 24 -27.48 -20.64 16.44
N LYS A 25 -27.56 -21.04 15.16
CA LYS A 25 -26.41 -21.61 14.43
C LYS A 25 -25.44 -20.53 13.94
N ILE A 26 -25.94 -19.34 13.61
CA ILE A 26 -25.16 -18.18 13.17
C ILE A 26 -25.80 -16.93 13.78
N TRP A 27 -25.00 -16.05 14.39
CA TRP A 27 -25.48 -14.79 14.96
C TRP A 27 -24.81 -13.59 14.32
N LEU A 28 -25.59 -12.83 13.54
CA LEU A 28 -25.16 -11.54 12.99
C LEU A 28 -25.55 -10.44 13.98
N CYS A 29 -24.57 -9.80 14.62
CA CYS A 29 -24.80 -8.76 15.63
C CYS A 29 -24.33 -7.38 15.16
N GLN A 30 -25.26 -6.59 14.61
CA GLN A 30 -24.99 -5.22 14.15
C GLN A 30 -24.56 -4.29 15.29
N LYS A 31 -25.09 -4.49 16.49
CA LYS A 31 -24.74 -3.71 17.69
C LYS A 31 -23.27 -3.91 18.07
N LEU A 32 -22.74 -5.12 17.93
CA LEU A 32 -21.33 -5.41 18.14
C LEU A 32 -20.47 -4.70 17.07
N ASN A 33 -20.88 -4.76 15.80
CA ASN A 33 -20.19 -4.06 14.71
C ASN A 33 -20.11 -2.53 14.97
N GLN A 34 -21.23 -1.92 15.37
CA GLN A 34 -21.28 -0.49 15.69
C GLN A 34 -20.40 -0.13 16.89
N ARG A 35 -20.41 -0.94 17.95
CA ARG A 35 -19.53 -0.74 19.12
C ARG A 35 -18.06 -0.84 18.75
N LEU A 36 -17.70 -1.81 17.91
CA LEU A 36 -16.33 -1.95 17.39
C LEU A 36 -15.93 -0.71 16.56
N LYS A 37 -16.80 -0.21 15.69
CA LYS A 37 -16.57 1.03 14.94
C LYS A 37 -16.40 2.26 15.84
N SER A 38 -17.15 2.35 16.95
CA SER A 38 -17.06 3.50 17.85
C SER A 38 -15.81 3.51 18.73
N VAL A 39 -15.27 2.34 19.10
CA VAL A 39 -14.05 2.24 19.92
C VAL A 39 -12.78 2.17 19.09
N GLN A 40 -12.89 1.85 17.79
CA GLN A 40 -11.78 1.92 16.87
C GLN A 40 -11.42 3.40 16.66
N ALA A 41 -10.39 3.87 17.37
CA ALA A 41 -9.86 5.21 17.18
C ALA A 41 -9.66 5.45 15.68
N LYS A 42 -10.21 6.55 15.16
CA LYS A 42 -9.88 7.01 13.81
C LYS A 42 -8.37 7.15 13.76
N ARG A 43 -7.70 6.20 13.11
CA ARG A 43 -6.26 6.33 12.87
C ARG A 43 -6.10 7.67 12.16
N PRO A 44 -5.20 8.55 12.63
CA PRO A 44 -4.95 9.81 11.95
C PRO A 44 -4.70 9.47 10.48
N ALA A 45 -5.39 10.19 9.58
CA ALA A 45 -5.20 10.00 8.16
C ALA A 45 -3.69 10.06 7.90
N LEU A 46 -3.13 8.95 7.41
CA LEU A 46 -1.71 8.90 7.10
C LEU A 46 -1.43 10.04 6.12
N ALA A 47 -0.40 10.84 6.42
CA ALA A 47 0.00 11.93 5.55
C ALA A 47 0.22 11.38 4.14
N LYS A 48 -0.53 11.92 3.18
CA LYS A 48 -0.32 11.62 1.76
C LYS A 48 0.91 12.40 1.28
N TYR A 49 1.89 11.69 0.74
CA TYR A 49 3.09 12.30 0.19
C TYR A 49 3.11 12.11 -1.32
N ARG A 50 3.58 13.14 -2.02
CA ARG A 50 3.91 13.06 -3.44
C ARG A 50 5.43 13.00 -3.58
N TYR A 51 5.87 12.24 -4.56
CA TYR A 51 7.27 12.09 -4.91
C TYR A 51 7.52 12.76 -6.27
N PRO A 52 8.75 13.22 -6.55
CA PRO A 52 9.15 13.64 -7.88
C PRO A 52 8.88 12.54 -8.92
N SER A 53 8.62 12.89 -10.17
CA SER A 53 8.29 11.92 -11.23
C SER A 53 9.44 10.99 -11.59
N CYS A 54 10.68 11.37 -11.31
CA CYS A 54 11.85 10.50 -11.40
C CYS A 54 11.99 9.51 -10.23
N VAL A 55 11.02 9.46 -9.30
CA VAL A 55 10.98 8.49 -8.20
C VAL A 55 9.83 7.52 -8.42
N ILE A 56 10.16 6.24 -8.51
CA ILE A 56 9.19 5.14 -8.53
C ILE A 56 9.32 4.29 -7.26
N SER A 57 8.21 3.76 -6.75
CA SER A 57 8.22 2.88 -5.58
C SER A 57 7.18 1.79 -5.70
N GLY A 58 7.32 0.70 -4.93
CA GLY A 58 6.33 -0.39 -4.94
C GLY A 58 4.91 0.04 -4.60
N ALA A 59 4.75 1.15 -3.85
CA ALA A 59 3.44 1.73 -3.55
C ALA A 59 2.84 2.53 -4.73
N LEU A 60 3.68 2.99 -5.66
CA LEU A 60 3.28 3.76 -6.84
C LEU A 60 3.07 2.89 -8.09
N VAL A 61 3.75 1.74 -8.19
CA VAL A 61 3.72 0.87 -9.38
C VAL A 61 2.30 0.48 -9.80
N LYS A 62 1.44 0.13 -8.83
CA LYS A 62 0.05 -0.24 -9.11
C LYS A 62 -0.70 0.86 -9.89
N LYS A 63 -0.50 2.12 -9.52
CA LYS A 63 -1.13 3.28 -10.19
C LYS A 63 -0.74 3.41 -11.66
N TYR A 64 0.49 3.04 -12.01
CA TYR A 64 0.95 3.05 -13.40
C TYR A 64 0.43 1.85 -14.20
N ILE A 65 0.35 0.67 -13.57
CA ILE A 65 -0.24 -0.53 -14.18
C ILE A 65 -1.73 -0.30 -14.47
N ASP A 66 -2.48 0.24 -13.51
CA ASP A 66 -3.91 0.53 -13.66
C ASP A 66 -4.15 1.59 -14.76
N ALA A 67 -3.17 2.47 -15.01
CA ALA A 67 -3.18 3.42 -16.12
C ALA A 67 -2.79 2.81 -17.48
N GLY A 68 -2.56 1.48 -17.56
CA GLY A 68 -2.21 0.78 -18.79
C GLY A 68 -0.77 1.00 -19.27
N ILE A 69 0.13 1.42 -18.38
CA ILE A 69 1.53 1.67 -18.72
C ILE A 69 2.32 0.34 -18.63
N ASP A 70 2.89 -0.07 -19.76
CA ASP A 70 3.81 -1.21 -19.86
C ASP A 70 5.20 -0.72 -20.29
N ILE A 71 6.12 -0.58 -19.33
CA ILE A 71 7.49 -0.10 -19.55
C ILE A 71 8.45 -1.04 -18.82
N LYS A 72 9.54 -1.42 -19.50
CA LYS A 72 10.64 -2.18 -18.91
C LYS A 72 11.80 -1.22 -18.61
N ILE A 73 12.20 -1.17 -17.34
CA ILE A 73 13.26 -0.28 -16.86
C ILE A 73 14.56 -1.08 -16.76
N GLY A 74 15.58 -0.70 -17.54
CA GLY A 74 16.92 -1.29 -17.52
C GLY A 74 17.71 -0.91 -16.27
N ARG A 75 18.80 -1.64 -15.98
CA ARG A 75 19.65 -1.37 -14.79
C ARG A 75 20.40 -0.03 -14.91
N GLU A 76 20.71 0.37 -16.13
CA GLU A 76 21.36 1.62 -16.50
C GLU A 76 20.43 2.83 -16.41
N SER A 77 19.11 2.59 -16.46
CA SER A 77 18.07 3.62 -16.41
C SER A 77 17.40 3.72 -15.05
N CYS A 78 17.87 2.95 -14.04
CA CYS A 78 17.41 3.07 -12.67
C CYS A 78 18.52 2.93 -11.63
N ALA A 79 18.38 3.66 -10.53
CA ALA A 79 19.26 3.54 -9.36
C ALA A 79 18.41 3.39 -8.10
N ARG A 80 18.79 2.48 -7.20
CA ARG A 80 18.07 2.31 -5.94
C ARG A 80 18.28 3.53 -5.03
N ILE A 81 17.21 4.04 -4.43
CA ILE A 81 17.31 5.09 -3.41
C ILE A 81 17.93 4.48 -2.15
N GLU A 82 19.07 5.02 -1.72
CA GLU A 82 19.78 4.53 -0.54
C GLU A 82 18.89 4.51 0.70
N LYS A 83 18.86 3.39 1.40
CA LYS A 83 18.02 3.16 2.60
C LYS A 83 16.53 3.48 2.39
N SER A 84 16.07 3.58 1.14
CA SER A 84 14.70 4.03 0.78
C SER A 84 14.34 5.39 1.35
N LYS A 85 15.29 6.32 1.47
CA LYS A 85 15.04 7.68 1.96
C LYS A 85 15.67 8.69 1.01
N LEU A 86 14.88 9.66 0.58
CA LEU A 86 15.46 10.87 -0.02
C LEU A 86 16.24 11.63 1.04
N ASP A 87 17.23 12.43 0.64
CA ASP A 87 18.04 13.23 1.56
C ASP A 87 17.16 14.13 2.44
N GLN A 88 16.17 14.79 1.84
CA GLN A 88 15.19 15.61 2.57
C GLN A 88 14.31 14.77 3.52
N GLN A 89 13.98 13.53 3.15
CA GLN A 89 13.24 12.62 4.02
C GLN A 89 14.10 12.11 5.18
N ARG A 90 15.40 11.94 4.95
CA ARG A 90 16.36 11.50 5.97
C ARG A 90 16.45 12.53 7.09
N GLU A 91 16.50 13.81 6.75
CA GLU A 91 16.47 14.92 7.72
C GLU A 91 15.22 14.88 8.61
N LEU A 92 14.07 14.49 8.04
CA LEU A 92 12.78 14.40 8.75
C LEU A 92 12.46 13.00 9.31
N GLY A 93 13.40 12.05 9.26
CA GLY A 93 13.20 10.68 9.72
C GLY A 93 12.15 9.88 8.94
N LYS A 94 11.74 10.34 7.75
CA LYS A 94 10.77 9.69 6.85
C LYS A 94 11.47 8.81 5.82
N GLY A 95 10.68 8.12 5.00
CA GLY A 95 11.18 7.32 3.88
C GLY A 95 10.17 7.18 2.75
N VAL A 96 10.63 6.64 1.63
CA VAL A 96 9.81 6.31 0.47
C VAL A 96 9.02 5.04 0.77
N TYR A 97 7.69 5.14 0.71
CA TYR A 97 6.83 3.98 0.93
C TYR A 97 7.03 2.91 -0.16
N GLY A 98 7.21 1.66 0.25
CA GLY A 98 7.41 0.53 -0.66
C GLY A 98 8.83 0.40 -1.22
N GLY A 99 9.79 1.22 -0.76
CA GLY A 99 11.15 1.23 -1.29
C GLY A 99 11.22 1.93 -2.65
N GLY A 100 12.15 2.87 -2.79
CA GLY A 100 12.20 3.76 -3.96
C GLY A 100 13.38 3.50 -4.90
N TYR A 101 13.17 3.79 -6.17
CA TYR A 101 14.20 3.88 -7.21
C TYR A 101 14.12 5.24 -7.89
N PHE A 102 15.29 5.78 -8.24
CA PHE A 102 15.42 6.82 -9.25
C PHE A 102 15.32 6.18 -10.62
N VAL A 103 14.66 6.89 -11.54
CA VAL A 103 14.61 6.54 -12.97
C VAL A 103 15.13 7.70 -13.81
N SER A 104 15.60 7.40 -15.02
CA SER A 104 16.05 8.42 -15.98
C SER A 104 14.93 9.41 -16.33
N LYS A 105 15.30 10.59 -16.82
CA LYS A 105 14.33 11.65 -17.16
C LYS A 105 13.43 11.22 -18.32
N GLU A 106 13.98 10.44 -19.24
CA GLU A 106 13.31 9.87 -20.39
C GLU A 106 12.18 8.94 -19.93
N ILE A 107 12.48 8.01 -19.03
CA ILE A 107 11.50 7.08 -18.45
C ILE A 107 10.48 7.84 -17.60
N ALA A 108 10.90 8.81 -16.79
CA ALA A 108 9.99 9.64 -16.01
C ALA A 108 8.98 10.38 -16.91
N SER A 109 9.45 10.94 -18.02
CA SER A 109 8.60 11.62 -19.00
C SER A 109 7.68 10.65 -19.74
N GLU A 110 8.13 9.44 -20.06
CA GLU A 110 7.30 8.41 -20.68
C GLU A 110 6.19 7.94 -19.73
N MET A 111 6.52 7.71 -18.45
CA MET A 111 5.54 7.38 -17.41
C MET A 111 4.55 8.52 -17.19
N GLU A 112 5.00 9.77 -17.11
CA GLU A 112 4.10 10.93 -17.02
C GLU A 112 3.18 11.01 -18.24
N ARG A 113 3.69 10.87 -19.46
CA ARG A 113 2.89 10.89 -20.69
C ARG A 113 1.92 9.72 -20.77
N GLY A 114 2.33 8.52 -20.35
CA GLY A 114 1.45 7.35 -20.26
C GLY A 114 0.34 7.57 -19.23
N PHE A 115 0.70 8.14 -18.08
CA PHE A 115 -0.21 8.41 -16.99
C PHE A 115 -1.21 9.53 -17.34
N GLU A 116 -0.76 10.61 -17.99
CA GLU A 116 -1.62 11.69 -18.48
C GLU A 116 -2.60 11.21 -19.57
N ARG A 117 -2.20 10.22 -20.39
CA ARG A 117 -3.08 9.58 -21.38
C ARG A 117 -4.12 8.65 -20.74
N GLY A 118 -3.79 7.96 -19.65
CA GLY A 118 -4.73 7.16 -18.86
C GLY A 118 -5.67 8.01 -17.98
N LYS A 119 -5.38 9.30 -17.83
CA LYS A 119 -6.04 10.25 -16.92
C LYS A 119 -7.39 10.82 -17.42
N ILE A 120 -8.09 10.11 -18.29
CA ILE A 120 -9.50 10.44 -18.59
C ILE A 120 -10.44 9.99 -17.44
N ILE A 121 -9.99 9.16 -16.47
CA ILE A 121 -10.90 8.57 -15.47
C ILE A 121 -10.69 9.04 -14.00
N GLU A 122 -9.50 9.51 -13.58
CA GLU A 122 -9.25 9.77 -12.13
C GLU A 122 -8.66 11.15 -11.76
N LEU A 123 -8.53 12.06 -12.72
CA LEU A 123 -7.78 13.30 -12.50
C LEU A 123 -8.42 14.34 -11.59
N GLU A 124 -9.73 14.33 -11.46
CA GLU A 124 -10.44 15.49 -10.91
C GLU A 124 -10.56 15.46 -9.38
N GLN A 125 -10.08 14.39 -8.71
CA GLN A 125 -10.24 14.25 -7.24
C GLN A 125 -8.97 14.38 -6.39
N GLU A 126 -7.77 14.52 -6.96
CA GLU A 126 -6.50 14.54 -6.17
C GLU A 126 -5.68 15.84 -6.28
N LYS A 127 -6.28 16.97 -6.69
CA LYS A 127 -5.57 18.28 -6.74
C LYS A 127 -5.40 18.96 -5.37
N GLU A 128 -6.02 18.46 -4.31
CA GLU A 128 -5.80 18.96 -2.95
C GLU A 128 -5.09 17.91 -2.07
N LEU A 129 -4.03 18.37 -1.40
CA LEU A 129 -3.39 17.76 -0.21
C LEU A 129 -2.34 16.66 -0.46
N GLY A 130 -1.09 17.10 -0.68
CA GLY A 130 0.09 16.30 -0.40
C GLY A 130 1.38 17.11 -0.49
N TYR A 131 2.25 17.01 0.51
CA TYR A 131 3.61 17.57 0.47
C TYR A 131 4.42 16.85 -0.62
N ILE A 132 5.02 17.61 -1.54
CA ILE A 132 5.90 17.09 -2.59
C ILE A 132 7.34 17.11 -2.07
N TRP A 133 7.96 15.93 -1.97
CA TRP A 133 9.37 15.82 -1.63
C TRP A 133 10.25 16.39 -2.74
N LYS A 134 11.32 17.09 -2.38
CA LYS A 134 12.31 17.65 -3.31
C LYS A 134 13.58 16.79 -3.29
N LEU A 135 14.23 16.72 -4.44
CA LEU A 135 15.55 16.09 -4.56
C LEU A 135 16.65 17.06 -4.15
N SER A 136 17.66 16.54 -3.47
CA SER A 136 18.93 17.23 -3.23
C SER A 136 19.74 17.34 -4.52
N ASP A 137 20.80 18.15 -4.50
CA ASP A 137 21.67 18.30 -5.68
C ASP A 137 22.46 17.02 -6.00
N ARG A 138 22.84 16.25 -4.97
CA ARG A 138 23.42 14.91 -5.16
C ARG A 138 22.44 13.97 -5.84
N GLU A 139 21.18 13.96 -5.43
CA GLU A 139 20.16 13.07 -6.00
C GLU A 139 19.82 13.45 -7.46
N LYS A 140 19.81 14.75 -7.77
CA LYS A 140 19.67 15.22 -9.16
C LYS A 140 20.84 14.78 -10.04
N ASP A 141 22.06 14.78 -9.53
CA ASP A 141 23.24 14.30 -10.25
C ASP A 141 23.17 12.79 -10.52
N ILE A 142 22.68 11.99 -9.56
CA ILE A 142 22.41 10.57 -9.77
C ILE A 142 21.41 10.36 -10.91
N VAL A 143 20.28 11.08 -10.88
CA VAL A 143 19.26 11.01 -11.93
C VAL A 143 19.84 11.44 -13.29
N GLY A 144 20.71 12.46 -13.32
CA GLY A 144 21.34 12.96 -14.54
C GLY A 144 22.35 11.99 -15.18
N LYS A 145 22.85 11.00 -14.43
CA LYS A 145 23.79 9.98 -14.91
C LYS A 145 23.10 8.72 -15.45
N LEU A 146 21.79 8.58 -15.25
CA LEU A 146 21.00 7.48 -15.79
C LEU A 146 20.77 7.68 -17.29
N LYS A 147 20.77 6.58 -18.05
CA LYS A 147 20.58 6.58 -19.50
C LYS A 147 19.16 6.19 -19.90
#